data_AF-A0A3S0K410-F1
#
_entry.id   AF-A0A3S0K410-F1
#
_cell.length_a   1.000
_cell.length_b   1.000
_cell.length_c   1.000
_cell.angle_alpha   90.00
_cell.angle_beta   90.00
_cell.angle_gamma   90.00
#
_symmetry.space_group_name_H-M   'P 1'
#
loop_
_entity.id
_entity.type
_entity.pdbx_description
1 polymer ?
#
loop_
_entity_poly.entity_id
_entity_poly.type
_entity_poly.pdbx_seq_one_letter_code
_entity_poly.pdbx_strand_id
1 'polypeptide(L)'
;MDTLKTLHGVIIEVCGYWIWLSGNTYPHKETISNLGFKYSGAKKSWYWSPTINISNYRRGSKSMKQIRKDYGSQIIQTEIQPAIH
;
A
#
# COMPACT_ATOMS: atom_id res chain seq x y z
N MET A 1 11.20 -11.11 -12.83
CA MET A 1 10.67 -9.74 -12.56
C MET A 1 9.16 -9.71 -12.84
N ASP A 2 8.46 -10.81 -12.55
CA ASP A 2 7.15 -11.12 -13.14
C ASP A 2 6.04 -11.23 -12.10
N THR A 3 6.41 -11.47 -10.84
CA THR A 3 5.48 -11.75 -9.74
C THR A 3 4.75 -10.51 -9.22
N LEU A 4 5.30 -9.30 -9.41
CA LEU A 4 4.67 -8.07 -8.95
C LEU A 4 3.64 -7.52 -9.96
N LYS A 5 3.80 -7.83 -11.26
CA LYS A 5 2.87 -7.41 -12.32
C LYS A 5 1.60 -8.26 -12.38
N THR A 6 1.63 -9.47 -11.83
CA THR A 6 0.49 -10.41 -11.77
C THR A 6 -0.43 -10.21 -10.57
N LEU A 7 -0.14 -9.22 -9.71
CA LEU A 7 -0.98 -8.79 -8.59
C LEU A 7 -2.23 -8.05 -9.09
N HIS A 8 -3.10 -8.76 -9.82
CA HIS A 8 -4.33 -8.21 -10.38
C HIS A 8 -5.30 -7.79 -9.27
N GLY A 9 -5.72 -6.54 -9.32
CA GLY A 9 -6.68 -5.96 -8.37
C GLY A 9 -6.08 -5.45 -7.07
N VAL A 10 -4.74 -5.39 -6.95
CA VAL A 10 -4.09 -4.66 -5.86
C VAL A 10 -4.03 -3.17 -6.21
N ILE A 11 -4.60 -2.34 -5.35
CA ILE A 11 -4.57 -0.88 -5.47
C ILE A 11 -3.41 -0.39 -4.62
N ILE A 12 -2.46 0.31 -5.24
CA ILE A 12 -1.31 0.89 -4.56
C ILE A 12 -1.60 2.38 -4.36
N GLU A 13 -1.64 2.84 -3.12
CA GLU A 13 -1.79 4.26 -2.79
C GLU A 13 -0.51 4.76 -2.11
N VAL A 14 0.21 5.66 -2.77
CA VAL A 14 1.41 6.29 -2.24
C VAL A 14 1.01 7.64 -1.63
N CYS A 15 1.28 7.82 -0.34
CA CYS A 15 1.00 9.04 0.39
C CYS A 15 2.30 9.53 1.06
N GLY A 16 2.99 10.46 0.39
CA GLY A 16 4.36 10.85 0.76
C GLY A 16 5.31 9.66 0.81
N TYR A 17 5.87 9.37 1.98
CA TYR A 17 6.78 8.24 2.23
C TYR A 17 6.07 6.91 2.56
N TRP A 18 4.74 6.88 2.49
CA TRP A 18 3.94 5.72 2.88
C TRP A 18 3.32 5.07 1.65
N ILE A 19 3.48 3.78 1.51
CA ILE A 19 2.88 2.97 0.46
C ILE A 19 1.78 2.14 1.11
N TRP A 20 0.56 2.30 0.64
CA TRP A 20 -0.61 1.54 1.09
C TRP A 20 -1.01 0.57 -0.02
N LEU A 21 -1.28 -0.69 0.34
CA LEU A 21 -1.84 -1.68 -0.57
C LEU A 21 -3.25 -2.04 -0.10
N SER A 22 -4.20 -1.87 -1.01
CA SER A 22 -5.62 -2.10 -0.81
C SER A 22 -6.17 -3.01 -1.92
N GLY A 23 -7.43 -3.43 -1.82
CA GLY A 23 -8.06 -4.24 -2.87
C GLY A 23 -7.82 -5.73 -2.68
N ASN A 24 -7.42 -6.44 -3.75
CA ASN A 24 -7.27 -7.89 -3.79
C ASN A 24 -5.94 -8.39 -3.20
N THR A 25 -5.61 -7.94 -1.98
CA THR A 25 -4.36 -8.31 -1.29
C THR A 25 -4.43 -9.64 -0.53
N TYR A 26 -5.60 -10.27 -0.45
CA TYR A 26 -5.82 -11.54 0.25
C TYR A 26 -5.00 -12.72 -0.30
N PRO A 27 -5.03 -13.02 -1.61
CA PRO A 27 -4.24 -14.12 -2.18
C PRO A 27 -2.73 -13.85 -2.11
N HIS A 28 -2.33 -12.57 -2.01
CA HIS A 28 -0.95 -12.15 -2.01
C HIS A 28 -0.44 -11.75 -0.63
N LYS A 29 -1.22 -12.02 0.44
CA LYS A 29 -0.90 -11.63 1.81
C LYS A 29 0.49 -12.10 2.25
N GLU A 30 0.88 -13.29 1.81
CA GLU A 30 2.14 -13.92 2.20
C GLU A 30 3.31 -13.24 1.51
N THR A 31 3.19 -12.96 0.20
CA THR A 31 4.15 -12.17 -0.56
C THR A 31 4.30 -10.76 0.02
N ILE A 32 3.17 -10.09 0.31
CA ILE A 32 3.14 -8.74 0.86
C ILE A 32 3.79 -8.71 2.25
N SER A 33 3.49 -9.70 3.09
CA SER A 33 4.14 -9.85 4.40
C SER A 33 5.63 -10.12 4.28
N ASN A 34 6.06 -10.93 3.30
CA ASN A 34 7.47 -11.24 3.06
C ASN A 34 8.25 -10.01 2.56
N LEU A 35 7.59 -9.14 1.79
CA LEU A 35 8.14 -7.84 1.36
C LEU A 35 8.29 -6.82 2.52
N GLY A 36 7.83 -7.15 3.73
CA GLY A 36 7.95 -6.29 4.91
C GLY A 36 6.83 -5.26 5.06
N PHE A 37 5.73 -5.40 4.31
CA PHE A 37 4.52 -4.62 4.56
C PHE A 37 3.87 -5.08 5.86
N LYS A 38 3.28 -4.14 6.60
CA LYS A 38 2.47 -4.44 7.79
C LYS A 38 0.99 -4.30 7.47
N TYR A 39 0.19 -5.21 7.99
CA TYR A 39 -1.26 -5.14 7.87
C TYR A 39 -1.84 -4.20 8.93
N SER A 40 -2.69 -3.26 8.50
CA SER A 40 -3.45 -2.39 9.40
C SER A 40 -4.87 -2.93 9.57
N GLY A 41 -5.14 -3.63 10.68
CA GLY A 41 -6.47 -4.18 10.95
C GLY A 41 -7.58 -3.11 11.01
N ALA A 42 -7.26 -1.90 11.48
CA ALA A 42 -8.21 -0.79 11.53
C ALA A 42 -8.64 -0.28 10.14
N LYS A 43 -7.75 -0.38 9.14
CA LYS A 43 -7.99 0.09 7.77
C LYS A 43 -8.20 -1.06 6.77
N LYS A 44 -8.12 -2.30 7.25
CA LYS A 44 -8.15 -3.54 6.47
C LYS A 44 -7.25 -3.49 5.23
N SER A 45 -6.10 -2.85 5.36
CA SER A 45 -5.18 -2.54 4.26
C SER A 45 -3.75 -2.72 4.72
N TRP A 46 -2.86 -3.05 3.78
CA TRP A 46 -1.44 -3.16 4.05
C TRP A 46 -0.77 -1.81 3.89
N TYR A 47 0.30 -1.58 4.63
CA TYR A 47 1.11 -0.37 4.50
C TYR A 47 2.59 -0.67 4.71
N TRP A 48 3.42 0.11 4.05
CA TRP A 48 4.86 0.08 4.16
C TRP A 48 5.38 1.51 4.20
N SER A 49 6.38 1.76 5.02
CA SER A 49 7.13 3.00 4.99
C SER A 49 8.58 2.68 5.37
N PRO A 50 9.57 3.46 4.88
CA PRO A 50 10.95 3.32 5.34
C PRO A 50 11.07 3.63 6.84
N THR A 51 10.10 4.37 7.38
CA THR A 51 10.00 4.74 8.80
C THR A 51 9.26 3.71 9.66
N ILE A 52 8.84 2.57 9.12
CA ILE A 52 8.05 1.57 9.86
C ILE A 52 8.88 0.73 10.85
N ASN A 53 10.20 0.73 10.65
CA ASN A 53 11.19 0.03 11.48
C ASN A 53 11.98 0.97 12.40
N ILE A 54 11.77 2.29 12.33
CA ILE A 54 12.38 3.21 13.29
C ILE A 54 11.54 3.25 14.58
N SER A 55 12.22 3.16 15.72
CA SER A 55 11.65 3.22 17.08
C SER A 55 10.91 4.53 17.37
N ASN A 56 11.13 5.57 16.56
CA ASN A 56 10.39 6.83 16.61
C ASN A 56 9.08 6.83 15.81
N TYR A 57 8.60 5.66 15.35
CA TYR A 57 7.26 5.52 14.80
C TYR A 57 6.22 5.88 15.87
N ARG A 58 5.86 7.17 15.92
CA ARG A 58 4.69 7.61 16.68
C ARG A 58 3.47 7.24 15.87
N ARG A 59 2.64 6.36 16.42
CA ARG A 59 1.29 6.10 15.92
C ARG A 59 0.49 7.40 16.03
N GLY A 60 0.64 8.27 15.03
CA GLY A 60 -0.10 9.52 14.97
C GLY A 60 -1.58 9.25 14.73
N SER A 61 -2.45 9.94 15.45
CA SER A 61 -3.90 9.97 15.18
C SER A 61 -4.24 10.75 13.89
N LYS A 62 -3.28 10.87 12.96
CA LYS A 62 -3.52 11.57 11.69
C LYS A 62 -4.37 10.65 10.81
N SER A 63 -5.59 11.07 10.54
CA SER A 63 -6.48 10.42 9.58
C SER A 63 -5.86 10.43 8.17
N MET A 64 -6.13 9.39 7.37
CA MET A 64 -5.65 9.30 5.98
C MET A 64 -5.93 10.58 5.20
N LYS A 65 -7.12 11.16 5.34
CA LYS A 65 -7.51 12.42 4.69
C LYS A 65 -6.58 13.59 5.01
N GLN A 66 -6.08 13.66 6.25
CA GLN A 66 -5.13 14.70 6.66
C GLN A 66 -3.77 14.45 6.00
N ILE A 67 -3.29 13.21 5.98
CA ILE A 67 -2.00 12.86 5.37
C ILE A 67 -2.02 13.13 3.87
N ARG A 68 -3.12 12.77 3.17
CA ARG A 68 -3.32 13.08 1.74
C ARG A 68 -3.30 14.59 1.45
N LYS A 69 -3.83 15.41 2.37
CA LYS A 69 -3.84 16.87 2.23
C LYS A 69 -2.46 17.49 2.49
N ASP A 70 -1.70 16.95 3.44
CA ASP A 70 -0.41 17.48 3.90
C ASP A 70 0.75 17.08 2.97
N TYR A 71 0.77 15.83 2.50
CA TYR A 71 1.86 15.25 1.69
C TYR A 71 1.47 14.97 0.24
N GLY A 72 0.19 15.09 -0.11
CA GLY A 72 -0.33 14.57 -1.36
C GLY A 72 -0.51 13.05 -1.31
N SER A 73 -1.38 12.55 -2.19
CA SER A 73 -1.50 11.11 -2.44
C SER A 73 -1.60 10.83 -3.92
N GLN A 74 -0.87 9.83 -4.37
CA GLN A 74 -0.93 9.30 -5.72
C GLN A 74 -1.43 7.86 -5.64
N ILE A 75 -2.57 7.59 -6.26
CA ILE A 75 -3.09 6.24 -6.40
C ILE A 75 -2.52 5.70 -7.70
N ILE A 76 -1.69 4.68 -7.58
CA ILE A 76 -1.17 3.90 -8.70
C ILE A 76 -2.08 2.68 -8.81
N GLN A 77 -3.00 2.75 -9.77
CA GLN A 77 -3.73 1.56 -10.18
C GLN A 77 -2.75 0.68 -10.96
N THR A 78 -2.51 -0.54 -10.49
CA THR A 78 -1.74 -1.50 -11.28
C THR A 78 -2.53 -1.78 -12.55
N GLU A 79 -1.83 -1.74 -13.67
CA GLU A 79 -2.40 -1.84 -15.00
C GLU A 79 -3.20 -3.16 -15.09
N ILE A 80 -4.53 -3.03 -15.16
CA ILE A 80 -5.32 -4.04 -15.85
C ILE A 80 -4.85 -3.86 -17.29
N GLN A 81 -4.00 -4.77 -17.78
CA GLN A 81 -3.61 -4.75 -19.19
C GLN A 81 -4.90 -4.56 -20.00
N PRO A 82 -5.06 -3.47 -20.78
CA PRO A 82 -6.18 -3.42 -21.71
C PRO A 82 -5.97 -4.62 -22.62
N ALA A 83 -6.91 -5.56 -22.58
CA ALA A 83 -6.97 -6.62 -23.57
C ALA A 83 -6.88 -5.92 -24.93
N ILE A 84 -5.78 -6.17 -25.64
CA ILE A 84 -5.58 -5.67 -26.98
C ILE A 84 -6.78 -6.17 -27.79
N HIS A 85 -7.60 -5.25 -28.30
CA HIS A 85 -8.62 -5.53 -29.30
C HIS A 85 -7.98 -5.46 -30.68
#